data_AF-A0A095AN56-F1
#
_entry.id   AF-A0A095AN56-F1
#
_cell.length_a   1.000
_cell.length_b   1.000
_cell.length_c   1.000
_cell.angle_alpha   90.00
_cell.angle_beta   90.00
_cell.angle_gamma   90.00
#
_symmetry.space_group_name_H-M   'P 1'
#
loop_
_entity.id
_entity.type
_entity.pdbx_description
1 polymer ?
#
loop_
_entity_poly.entity_id
_entity_poly.type
_entity_poly.pdbx_seq_one_letter_code
_entity_poly.pdbx_strand_id
1 'polypeptide(L)'
;METVPVVITVTMIIAFFLFPKRPTPKPLIIAGCLLSVAGWGGIFLGLALGDTTLMQSELVASLWMGVFGTFAGLLAPVALVTGIFALLRNRKTKRTP
;
A
#
# COMPACT_ATOMS: atom_id res chain seq x y z
N MET A 1 -1.75 -11.28 21.80
CA MET A 1 -2.30 -10.32 20.81
C MET A 1 -1.22 -9.30 20.44
N GLU A 2 -0.08 -9.73 19.90
CA GLU A 2 1.11 -8.87 19.71
C GLU A 2 1.59 -8.79 18.24
N THR A 3 0.91 -9.47 17.32
CA THR A 3 1.34 -9.58 15.91
C THR A 3 0.89 -8.40 15.06
N VAL A 4 -0.24 -7.76 15.41
CA VAL A 4 -0.77 -6.58 14.71
C VAL A 4 0.22 -5.40 14.69
N PRO A 5 0.86 -5.00 15.82
CA PRO A 5 1.82 -3.91 15.80
C PRO A 5 3.06 -4.28 14.98
N VAL A 6 3.54 -5.53 15.06
CA VAL A 6 4.72 -5.98 14.31
C VAL A 6 4.48 -5.91 12.80
N VAL A 7 3.31 -6.33 12.33
CA VAL A 7 2.96 -6.22 10.90
C VAL A 7 2.91 -4.77 10.46
N ILE A 8 2.29 -3.88 11.25
CA ILE A 8 2.24 -2.43 10.93
C ILE A 8 3.65 -1.83 10.91
N THR A 9 4.49 -2.14 11.90
CA THR A 9 5.86 -1.62 12.01
C THR A 9 6.73 -2.13 10.88
N VAL A 10 6.67 -3.42 10.54
CA VAL A 10 7.41 -4.01 9.41
C VAL A 10 6.92 -3.41 8.09
N THR A 11 5.61 -3.21 7.92
CA THR A 11 5.06 -2.57 6.72
C THR A 11 5.49 -1.11 6.59
N MET A 12 5.54 -0.36 7.71
CA MET A 12 6.07 1.00 7.72
C MET A 12 7.57 1.06 7.42
N ILE A 13 8.36 0.14 7.98
CA ILE A 13 9.81 0.06 7.73
C ILE A 13 10.07 -0.30 6.26
N ILE A 14 9.35 -1.28 5.71
CA ILE A 14 9.48 -1.66 4.30
C ILE A 14 9.06 -0.48 3.41
N ALA A 15 7.95 0.20 3.71
CA ALA A 15 7.55 1.40 2.98
C ALA A 15 8.65 2.46 3.02
N PHE A 16 9.22 2.72 4.20
CA PHE A 16 10.27 3.72 4.39
C PHE A 16 11.56 3.38 3.63
N PHE A 17 11.94 2.11 3.57
CA PHE A 17 13.12 1.64 2.83
C PHE A 17 12.88 1.52 1.31
N LEU A 18 11.65 1.19 0.88
CA LEU A 18 11.31 1.10 -0.53
C LEU A 18 11.14 2.48 -1.19
N PHE A 19 11.01 3.56 -0.40
CA PHE A 19 11.02 4.91 -0.91
C PHE A 19 12.43 5.29 -1.38
N PRO A 20 12.71 5.37 -2.69
CA PRO A 20 14.02 5.76 -3.16
C PRO A 20 14.32 7.19 -2.68
N LYS A 21 15.54 7.43 -2.18
CA LYS A 21 16.03 8.75 -1.70
C LYS A 21 15.84 9.92 -2.70
N ARG A 22 15.52 9.61 -3.97
CA ARG A 22 15.08 10.57 -5.00
C ARG A 22 13.89 9.99 -5.75
N PRO A 23 12.65 10.11 -5.22
CA PRO A 23 11.50 9.59 -5.91
C PRO A 23 11.17 10.48 -7.09
N THR A 24 11.34 9.95 -8.31
CA THR A 24 10.67 10.55 -9.46
C THR A 24 9.16 10.40 -9.21
N PRO A 25 8.38 11.48 -9.32
CA PRO A 25 6.98 11.48 -8.88
C PRO A 25 6.10 10.53 -9.70
N LYS A 26 6.44 10.32 -10.98
CA LYS A 26 5.67 9.46 -11.90
C LYS A 26 5.66 7.97 -11.49
N PRO A 27 6.80 7.28 -11.31
CA PRO A 27 6.78 5.86 -10.92
C PRO A 27 6.14 5.64 -9.55
N LEU A 28 6.22 6.63 -8.66
CA LEU A 28 5.65 6.50 -7.32
C LEU A 28 4.12 6.60 -7.30
N ILE A 29 3.55 7.46 -8.14
CA ILE A 29 2.10 7.50 -8.39
C ILE A 29 1.63 6.19 -9.05
N ILE A 30 2.38 5.68 -10.03
CA ILE A 30 2.05 4.41 -10.71
C ILE A 30 2.08 3.25 -9.71
N ALA A 31 3.12 3.16 -8.87
CA ALA A 31 3.22 2.15 -7.83
C ALA A 31 2.06 2.26 -6.82
N GLY A 32 1.70 3.47 -6.39
CA GLY A 32 0.55 3.69 -5.52
C GLY A 32 -0.77 3.23 -6.14
N CYS A 33 -1.00 3.50 -7.43
CA CYS A 33 -2.16 2.98 -8.16
C CYS A 33 -2.17 1.44 -8.25
N LEU A 34 -1.03 0.82 -8.59
CA LEU A 34 -0.92 -0.64 -8.67
C LEU A 34 -1.18 -1.31 -7.31
N LEU A 35 -0.64 -0.74 -6.23
CA LEU A 35 -0.88 -1.21 -4.86
C LEU A 35 -2.35 -1.05 -4.46
N SER A 36 -3.02 0.02 -4.91
CA SER A 36 -4.44 0.21 -4.67
C SER A 36 -5.27 -0.86 -5.38
N VAL A 37 -5.00 -1.10 -6.67
CA VAL A 37 -5.69 -2.12 -7.46
C VAL A 37 -5.43 -3.52 -6.90
N ALA A 38 -4.19 -3.83 -6.52
CA ALA A 38 -3.84 -5.11 -5.91
C ALA A 38 -4.50 -5.30 -4.53
N GLY A 39 -4.52 -4.25 -3.70
CA GLY A 39 -5.17 -4.27 -2.40
C GLY A 39 -6.68 -4.48 -2.50
N TRP A 40 -7.38 -3.65 -3.29
CA TRP A 40 -8.82 -3.82 -3.50
C TRP A 40 -9.15 -5.14 -4.19
N GLY A 41 -8.40 -5.51 -5.23
CA GLY A 41 -8.58 -6.79 -5.93
C GLY A 41 -8.43 -7.99 -5.00
N GLY A 42 -7.45 -7.99 -4.11
CA GLY A 42 -7.27 -9.05 -3.13
C GLY A 42 -8.36 -9.08 -2.05
N ILE A 43 -8.87 -7.92 -1.61
CA ILE A 43 -10.03 -7.85 -0.70
C ILE A 43 -11.27 -8.48 -1.36
N PHE A 44 -11.59 -8.07 -2.59
CA PHE A 44 -12.75 -8.61 -3.31
C PHE A 44 -12.59 -10.09 -3.62
N LEU A 45 -11.38 -10.52 -3.99
CA LEU A 45 -11.08 -11.94 -4.21
C LEU A 45 -11.21 -12.74 -2.90
N GLY A 46 -10.78 -12.18 -1.77
CA GLY A 46 -10.96 -12.81 -0.46
C GLY A 46 -12.42 -12.95 -0.06
N LEU A 47 -13.22 -11.91 -0.29
CA LEU A 47 -14.68 -11.96 -0.08
C LEU A 47 -15.35 -13.01 -0.98
N ALA A 48 -14.96 -13.09 -2.25
CA ALA A 48 -15.49 -14.07 -3.20
C ALA A 48 -15.08 -15.52 -2.86
N LEU A 49 -13.89 -15.70 -2.27
CA LEU A 49 -13.37 -17.00 -1.84
C LEU A 49 -13.78 -17.37 -0.41
N GLY A 50 -14.53 -16.52 0.31
CA GLY A 50 -14.91 -16.71 1.71
C GLY A 50 -15.65 -18.03 1.98
N ASP A 51 -16.42 -18.51 1.00
CA ASP A 51 -17.17 -19.78 1.10
C ASP A 51 -16.32 -21.02 0.74
N THR A 52 -15.06 -20.84 0.34
CA THR A 52 -14.16 -21.95 -0.01
C THR A 52 -13.39 -22.45 1.22
N THR A 53 -13.06 -23.75 1.24
CA THR A 53 -12.32 -24.41 2.34
C THR A 53 -10.98 -23.76 2.67
N LEU A 54 -10.38 -23.02 1.73
CA LEU A 54 -9.15 -22.26 1.92
C LEU A 54 -9.33 -21.05 2.87
N MET A 55 -10.51 -20.45 2.93
CA MET A 55 -10.82 -19.28 3.77
C MET A 55 -11.60 -19.61 5.05
N GLN A 56 -11.97 -20.88 5.28
CA GLN A 56 -12.64 -21.30 6.51
C GLN A 56 -11.78 -21.10 7.78
N SER A 57 -10.45 -21.08 7.63
CA SER A 57 -9.58 -20.74 8.75
C SER A 57 -9.63 -19.23 8.99
N GLU A 58 -10.14 -18.83 10.15
CA GLU A 58 -10.16 -17.42 10.60
C GLU A 58 -8.76 -16.77 10.53
N LEU A 59 -7.70 -17.56 10.75
CA LEU A 59 -6.32 -17.10 10.68
C LEU A 59 -5.89 -16.77 9.24
N VAL A 60 -6.32 -17.57 8.27
CA VAL A 60 -6.04 -17.33 6.84
C VAL A 60 -6.86 -16.14 6.33
N ALA A 61 -8.14 -16.06 6.68
CA ALA A 61 -9.00 -14.95 6.30
C ALA A 61 -8.50 -13.61 6.89
N SER A 62 -8.11 -13.60 8.17
CA SER A 62 -7.57 -12.40 8.82
C SER A 62 -6.22 -11.97 8.26
N LEU A 63 -5.30 -12.90 7.97
CA LEU A 63 -4.03 -12.59 7.30
C LEU A 63 -4.26 -12.05 5.90
N TRP A 64 -5.15 -12.66 5.11
CA TRP A 64 -5.47 -12.23 3.76
C TRP A 64 -6.04 -10.81 3.77
N MET A 65 -7.10 -10.58 4.54
CA MET A 65 -7.73 -9.27 4.66
C MET A 65 -6.79 -8.23 5.27
N GLY A 66 -5.92 -8.62 6.20
CA GLY A 66 -4.92 -7.74 6.79
C GLY A 66 -3.86 -7.28 5.78
N VAL A 67 -3.34 -8.19 4.96
CA VAL A 67 -2.33 -7.89 3.93
C VAL A 67 -2.91 -7.04 2.81
N PHE A 68 -4.06 -7.44 2.26
CA PHE A 68 -4.67 -6.67 1.16
C PHE A 68 -5.29 -5.35 1.64
N GLY A 69 -5.81 -5.32 2.88
CA GLY A 69 -6.23 -4.10 3.57
C GLY A 69 -5.10 -3.10 3.79
N THR A 70 -3.89 -3.56 4.16
CA THR A 70 -2.72 -2.67 4.31
C THR A 70 -2.21 -2.16 2.97
N PHE A 71 -2.27 -2.96 1.89
CA PHE A 71 -1.97 -2.48 0.54
C PHE A 71 -2.94 -1.38 0.08
N ALA A 72 -4.26 -1.60 0.23
CA ALA A 72 -5.27 -0.63 -0.21
C ALA A 72 -5.34 0.61 0.70
N GLY A 73 -5.30 0.41 2.01
CA GLY A 73 -5.59 1.45 3.00
C GLY A 73 -4.37 2.24 3.49
N LEU A 74 -3.15 1.68 3.40
CA LEU A 74 -1.95 2.32 3.92
C LEU A 74 -0.94 2.62 2.80
N LEU A 75 -0.47 1.58 2.10
CA LEU A 75 0.65 1.72 1.17
C LEU A 75 0.26 2.50 -0.09
N ALA A 76 -0.91 2.26 -0.65
CA ALA A 76 -1.43 2.99 -1.80
C ALA A 76 -1.58 4.51 -1.55
N PRO A 77 -2.30 4.97 -0.51
CA PRO A 77 -2.43 6.40 -0.24
C PRO A 77 -1.10 7.05 0.15
N VAL A 78 -0.24 6.38 0.91
CA VAL A 78 1.10 6.92 1.25
C VAL A 78 1.95 7.14 0.00
N ALA A 79 1.96 6.18 -0.92
CA ALA A 79 2.65 6.30 -2.20
C ALA A 79 2.05 7.44 -3.05
N LEU A 80 0.72 7.51 -3.17
CA LEU A 80 0.05 8.58 -3.91
C LEU A 80 0.34 9.97 -3.32
N VAL A 81 0.19 10.14 -2.00
CA VAL A 81 0.43 11.43 -1.33
C VAL A 81 1.87 11.87 -1.52
N THR A 82 2.83 10.97 -1.36
CA THR A 82 4.25 11.33 -1.49
C THR A 82 4.63 11.58 -2.95
N GLY A 83 4.04 10.83 -3.90
CA GLY A 83 4.20 11.05 -5.34
C GLY A 83 3.64 12.41 -5.79
N ILE A 84 2.43 12.75 -5.32
CA ILE A 84 1.79 14.06 -5.59
C ILE A 84 2.60 15.18 -4.94
N PHE A 85 3.03 15.02 -3.68
CA PHE A 85 3.83 16.02 -2.99
C PHE A 85 5.18 16.27 -3.70
N ALA A 86 5.85 15.21 -4.15
CA ALA A 86 7.07 15.31 -4.95
C ALA A 86 6.82 16.00 -6.30
N LEU A 87 5.68 15.74 -6.95
CA LEU A 87 5.28 16.41 -8.19
C LEU A 87 5.08 17.91 -7.97
N LEU A 88 4.37 18.28 -6.90
CA LEU A 88 4.11 19.68 -6.53
C LEU A 88 5.40 20.42 -6.16
N ARG A 89 6.28 19.78 -5.39
CA ARG A 89 7.60 20.34 -5.03
C ARG A 89 8.45 20.62 -6.27
N ASN A 90 8.51 19.67 -7.20
CA ASN A 90 9.28 19.84 -8.45
C ASN A 90 8.70 20.89 -9.39
N ARG A 91 7.37 21.14 -9.36
CA ARG A 91 6.75 22.24 -10.09
C ARG A 91 7.08 23.61 -9.49
N LYS A 92 7.26 23.70 -8.17
CA LYS A 92 7.65 24.96 -7.51
C LYS A 92 9.11 25.35 -7.81
N THR A 93 10.04 24.40 -7.78
CA THR A 93 11.47 24.66 -8.08
C THR A 93 11.74 25.01 -9.54
N LYS A 94 10.91 24.56 -10.49
CA LYS A 94 11.00 24.99 -11.89
C LYS A 94 10.44 26.40 -12.18
N ARG A 95 9.76 27.02 -11.21
CA ARG A 95 9.12 28.35 -11.37
C ARG A 95 9.91 29.50 -10.77
N THR A 96 11.02 29.24 -10.10
CA THR A 96 11.96 30.28 -9.67
C THR A 96 13.01 30.47 -10.77
N PRO A 97 13.03 31.62 -11.47
CA PRO A 97 14.10 31.97 -12.40
C PRO A 97 15.45 32.17 -11.68
#